data_AF-A0A963GXX5-F1
#
_entry.id   AF-A0A963GXX5-F1
#
_cell.length_a   1.000
_cell.length_b   1.000
_cell.length_c   1.000
_cell.angle_alpha   90.00
_cell.angle_beta   90.00
_cell.angle_gamma   90.00
#
_symmetry.space_group_name_H-M   'P 1'
#
loop_
_entity.id
_entity.type
_entity.pdbx_description
1 polymer ?
#
loop_
_entity_poly.entity_id
_entity_poly.type
_entity_poly.pdbx_seq_one_letter_code
_entity_poly.pdbx_strand_id
1 'polypeptide(L)'
;ERLNLAMQKGCDGVEPDNMDGYLNDSGFDLTARDQLAFNKFIANEAHKRGLSVGLKNDLDQIPELVDFYDFSVNEQCYEFDECDTLEPFVQAGKPVLNAEYLQQYIDDTQEREALCDATNNAQFSTLILPLDLDDSFRLSCF
;
A
#
# COMPACT_ATOMS: atom_id res chain seq x y z
N GLU A 1 13.36 5.30 16.21
CA GLU A 1 12.65 6.30 17.04
C GLU A 1 11.18 6.47 16.68
N ARG A 2 10.81 6.73 15.42
CA ARG A 2 9.40 6.88 14.99
C ARG A 2 8.50 5.70 15.35
N LEU A 3 8.97 4.46 15.20
CA LEU A 3 8.22 3.27 15.61
C LEU A 3 7.99 3.19 17.13
N ASN A 4 8.94 3.65 17.95
CA ASN A 4 8.71 3.75 19.40
C ASN A 4 7.62 4.78 19.70
N LEU A 5 7.60 5.90 18.98
CA LEU A 5 6.58 6.93 19.15
C LEU A 5 5.19 6.40 18.75
N ALA A 6 5.09 5.64 17.65
CA ALA A 6 3.83 5.00 17.23
C ALA A 6 3.30 4.05 18.32
N MET A 7 4.17 3.17 18.83
CA MET A 7 3.84 2.27 19.95
C MET A 7 3.42 3.06 21.21
N GLN A 8 4.15 4.11 21.59
CA GLN A 8 3.82 4.95 22.75
C GLN A 8 2.50 5.71 22.60
N LYS A 9 2.12 6.06 21.37
CA LYS A 9 0.83 6.66 21.05
C LYS A 9 -0.32 5.64 20.98
N GLY A 10 -0.02 4.35 21.08
CA GLY A 10 -1.01 3.28 21.02
C GLY A 10 -1.50 2.97 19.60
N CYS A 11 -0.68 3.23 18.57
CA CYS A 11 -1.00 2.78 17.23
C CYS A 11 -1.05 1.25 17.17
N ASP A 12 -2.01 0.68 16.44
CA ASP A 12 -2.09 -0.76 16.18
C ASP A 12 -1.11 -1.22 15.09
N GLY A 13 -0.80 -0.31 14.16
CA GLY A 13 0.16 -0.56 13.09
C GLY A 13 0.69 0.72 12.48
N VAL A 14 1.59 0.57 11.52
CA VAL A 14 2.23 1.66 10.79
C VAL A 14 2.26 1.36 9.28
N GLU A 15 2.19 2.42 8.49
CA GLU A 15 2.42 2.39 7.04
C GLU A 15 3.59 3.36 6.78
N PRO A 16 4.81 2.84 6.60
CA PRO A 16 5.96 3.64 6.23
C PRO A 16 5.94 3.90 4.72
N ASP A 17 5.87 5.16 4.32
CA ASP A 17 5.75 5.57 2.92
C ASP A 17 7.12 5.65 2.20
N ASN A 18 7.11 5.66 0.86
CA ASN A 18 8.28 5.69 -0.04
C ASN A 18 9.21 4.47 0.11
N MET A 19 8.63 3.28 0.05
CA MET A 19 9.33 1.99 0.24
C MET A 19 9.89 1.42 -1.07
N ASP A 20 9.91 2.21 -2.13
CA ASP A 20 10.29 1.86 -3.51
C ASP A 20 11.27 2.89 -4.11
N GLY A 21 12.06 3.57 -3.26
CA GLY A 21 12.94 4.66 -3.66
C GLY A 21 13.98 4.29 -4.72
N TYR A 22 14.34 3.00 -4.86
CA TYR A 22 15.25 2.51 -5.90
C TYR A 22 14.68 2.61 -7.34
N LEU A 23 13.37 2.78 -7.49
CA LEU A 23 12.71 2.98 -8.78
C LEU A 23 12.72 4.45 -9.23
N ASN A 24 13.19 5.36 -8.37
CA ASN A 24 13.10 6.81 -8.56
C ASN A 24 14.48 7.47 -8.58
N ASP A 25 14.59 8.65 -9.21
CA ASP A 25 15.78 9.50 -9.07
C ASP A 25 15.75 10.20 -7.70
N SER A 26 16.18 9.48 -6.67
CA SER A 26 16.22 9.99 -5.30
C SER A 26 17.43 10.90 -5.03
N GLY A 27 18.33 11.07 -5.99
CA GLY A 27 19.65 11.70 -5.78
C GLY A 27 20.65 10.85 -4.98
N PHE A 28 20.34 9.57 -4.74
CA PHE A 28 21.21 8.59 -4.08
C PHE A 28 21.31 7.33 -4.96
N ASP A 29 22.43 6.60 -4.87
CA ASP A 29 22.62 5.34 -5.58
C ASP A 29 21.96 4.18 -4.81
N LEU A 30 20.63 4.22 -4.69
CA LEU A 30 19.84 3.19 -4.03
C LEU A 30 19.61 2.02 -4.99
N THR A 31 20.04 0.82 -4.60
CA THR A 31 19.76 -0.38 -5.38
C THR A 31 18.50 -1.09 -4.86
N ALA A 32 17.89 -1.94 -5.70
CA ALA A 32 16.82 -2.84 -5.27
C ALA A 32 17.22 -3.67 -4.02
N ARG A 33 18.49 -4.06 -3.89
CA ARG A 33 18.98 -4.78 -2.72
C ARG A 33 18.96 -3.93 -1.45
N ASP A 34 19.30 -2.64 -1.57
CA ASP A 34 19.28 -1.71 -0.44
C ASP A 34 17.85 -1.48 0.03
N GLN A 35 16.92 -1.28 -0.91
CA GLN A 35 15.49 -1.18 -0.60
C GLN A 35 14.97 -2.44 0.08
N LEU A 36 15.26 -3.61 -0.48
CA LEU A 36 14.80 -4.89 0.08
C LEU A 36 15.32 -5.10 1.51
N ALA A 37 16.59 -4.75 1.76
CA ALA A 37 17.18 -4.83 3.09
C ALA A 37 16.53 -3.85 4.07
N PHE A 38 16.24 -2.62 3.63
CA PHE A 38 15.56 -1.61 4.43
C PHE A 38 14.12 -2.01 4.76
N ASN A 39 13.37 -2.49 3.76
CA ASN A 39 11.98 -2.91 3.91
C ASN A 39 11.87 -4.08 4.91
N LYS A 40 12.75 -5.08 4.81
CA LYS A 40 12.83 -6.18 5.80
C LYS A 40 13.21 -5.67 7.19
N PHE A 41 14.15 -4.73 7.28
CA PHE A 41 14.53 -4.14 8.57
C PHE A 41 13.34 -3.43 9.23
N ILE A 42 12.62 -2.60 8.48
CA ILE A 42 11.47 -1.85 8.98
C ILE A 42 10.36 -2.77 9.49
N ALA A 43 10.00 -3.79 8.71
CA ALA A 43 8.96 -4.74 9.11
C ALA A 43 9.33 -5.47 10.43
N ASN A 44 10.55 -6.00 10.51
CA ASN A 44 11.03 -6.66 11.73
C ASN A 44 11.07 -5.71 12.94
N GLU A 45 11.44 -4.44 12.75
CA GLU A 45 11.44 -3.46 13.83
C GLU A 45 10.02 -3.07 14.27
N ALA A 46 9.05 -3.01 13.37
CA ALA A 46 7.64 -2.79 13.72
C ALA A 46 7.12 -3.96 14.57
N HIS A 47 7.34 -5.20 14.14
CA HIS A 47 6.90 -6.41 14.85
C HIS A 47 7.52 -6.55 16.25
N LYS A 48 8.80 -6.18 16.44
CA LYS A 48 9.44 -6.15 17.77
C LYS A 48 8.73 -5.24 18.78
N ARG A 49 7.92 -4.30 18.30
CA ARG A 49 7.15 -3.35 19.09
C ARG A 49 5.67 -3.72 19.19
N GLY A 50 5.27 -4.87 18.63
CA GLY A 50 3.88 -5.30 18.57
C GLY A 50 3.02 -4.46 17.62
N LEU A 51 3.63 -3.77 16.65
CA LEU A 51 2.93 -3.01 15.62
C LEU A 51 2.78 -3.88 14.38
N SER A 52 1.57 -3.91 13.80
CA SER A 52 1.42 -4.37 12.42
C SER A 52 2.09 -3.39 11.45
N VAL A 53 2.44 -3.84 10.25
CA VAL A 53 3.13 -3.02 9.25
C VAL A 53 2.59 -3.26 7.85
N GLY A 54 2.29 -2.17 7.14
CA GLY A 54 1.87 -2.18 5.74
C GLY A 54 3.04 -1.98 4.78
N LEU A 55 3.08 -2.74 3.68
CA LEU A 55 4.00 -2.46 2.57
C LEU A 55 3.35 -1.41 1.68
N LYS A 56 4.00 -0.26 1.52
CA LYS A 56 3.55 0.80 0.62
C LYS A 56 4.16 0.61 -0.76
N ASN A 57 3.33 0.37 -1.76
CA ASN A 57 3.76 0.11 -3.15
C ASN A 57 4.87 -0.97 -3.20
N ASP A 58 6.01 -0.71 -3.86
CA ASP A 58 7.15 -1.65 -4.00
C ASP A 58 6.77 -3.02 -4.60
N LEU A 59 5.95 -2.98 -5.65
CA LEU A 59 5.27 -4.14 -6.25
C LEU A 59 6.25 -5.22 -6.72
N ASP A 60 7.37 -4.80 -7.31
CA ASP A 60 8.45 -5.65 -7.83
C ASP A 60 9.06 -6.57 -6.76
N GLN A 61 9.04 -6.17 -5.48
CA GLN A 61 9.67 -6.91 -4.38
C GLN A 61 8.67 -7.67 -3.50
N ILE A 62 7.39 -7.65 -3.84
CA ILE A 62 6.35 -8.38 -3.12
C ILE A 62 6.71 -9.87 -2.92
N PRO A 63 7.23 -10.62 -3.91
CA PRO A 63 7.58 -12.03 -3.71
C PRO A 63 8.57 -12.26 -2.57
N GLU A 64 9.48 -11.32 -2.31
CA GLU A 64 10.46 -11.39 -1.22
C GLU A 64 10.03 -10.71 0.09
N LEU A 65 8.95 -9.92 0.05
CA LEU A 65 8.48 -9.09 1.16
C LEU A 65 7.13 -9.52 1.74
N VAL A 66 6.29 -10.24 1.00
CA VAL A 66 4.92 -10.58 1.42
C VAL A 66 4.88 -11.26 2.78
N ASP A 67 5.86 -12.10 3.11
CA ASP A 67 5.94 -12.79 4.42
C ASP A 67 6.28 -11.86 5.59
N PHE A 68 6.87 -10.69 5.33
CA PHE A 68 7.31 -9.74 6.36
C PHE A 68 6.25 -8.70 6.71
N TYR A 69 5.29 -8.43 5.83
CA TYR A 69 4.27 -7.39 6.04
C TYR A 69 2.91 -7.99 6.39
N ASP A 70 2.07 -7.23 7.08
CA ASP A 70 0.75 -7.71 7.55
C ASP A 70 -0.38 -7.36 6.57
N PHE A 71 -0.17 -6.34 5.75
CA PHE A 71 -1.07 -5.88 4.69
C PHE A 71 -0.28 -5.08 3.64
N SER A 72 -0.90 -4.80 2.50
CA SER A 72 -0.41 -3.82 1.53
C SER A 72 -1.24 -2.55 1.60
N VAL A 73 -0.59 -1.41 1.42
CA VAL A 73 -1.22 -0.15 1.04
C VAL A 73 -0.71 0.19 -0.35
N ASN A 74 -1.61 0.25 -1.32
CA ASN A 74 -1.27 0.49 -2.71
C ASN A 74 -1.99 1.73 -3.23
N GLU A 75 -1.32 2.47 -4.11
CA GLU A 75 -1.93 3.57 -4.85
C GLU A 75 -2.04 3.19 -6.33
N GLN A 76 -3.21 3.42 -6.91
CA GLN A 76 -3.45 3.48 -8.35
C GLN A 76 -3.17 2.19 -9.13
N CYS A 77 -3.26 1.00 -8.51
CA CYS A 77 -2.99 -0.23 -9.27
C CYS A 77 -3.98 -0.43 -10.40
N TYR A 78 -5.22 0.08 -10.28
CA TYR A 78 -6.22 -0.08 -11.33
C TYR A 78 -5.97 0.91 -12.48
N GLU A 79 -5.58 2.14 -12.17
CA GLU A 79 -5.14 3.10 -13.19
C GLU A 79 -3.94 2.60 -13.99
N PHE A 80 -2.96 1.98 -13.34
CA PHE A 80 -1.73 1.53 -14.01
C PHE A 80 -1.76 0.08 -14.52
N ASP A 81 -2.85 -0.66 -14.33
CA ASP A 81 -2.98 -2.08 -14.70
C ASP A 81 -1.96 -2.99 -13.97
N GLU A 82 -1.76 -2.72 -12.68
CA GLU A 82 -0.74 -3.37 -11.85
C GLU A 82 -1.34 -4.18 -10.68
N CYS A 83 -2.68 -4.26 -10.55
CA CYS A 83 -3.32 -4.88 -9.39
C CYS A 83 -2.98 -6.37 -9.21
N ASP A 84 -2.72 -7.10 -10.30
CA ASP A 84 -2.36 -8.52 -10.24
C ASP A 84 -1.05 -8.76 -9.45
N THR A 85 -0.15 -7.78 -9.39
CA THR A 85 1.10 -7.89 -8.61
C THR A 85 0.87 -8.00 -7.10
N LEU A 86 -0.30 -7.56 -6.63
CA LEU A 86 -0.70 -7.58 -5.21
C LEU A 86 -1.40 -8.89 -4.81
N GLU A 87 -1.73 -9.77 -5.78
CA GLU A 87 -2.35 -11.08 -5.53
C GLU A 87 -1.64 -11.90 -4.44
N PRO A 88 -0.29 -11.90 -4.31
CA PRO A 88 0.39 -12.63 -3.24
C PRO A 88 -0.06 -12.24 -1.82
N PHE A 89 -0.44 -10.98 -1.56
CA PHE A 89 -1.01 -10.60 -0.26
C PHE A 89 -2.34 -11.29 -0.01
N VAL A 90 -3.25 -11.27 -1.00
CA VAL A 90 -4.56 -11.92 -0.90
C VAL A 90 -4.41 -13.43 -0.73
N GLN A 91 -3.53 -14.07 -1.51
CA GLN A 91 -3.23 -15.50 -1.39
C GLN A 91 -2.65 -15.87 -0.02
N ALA A 92 -1.88 -14.97 0.60
CA ALA A 92 -1.38 -15.11 1.96
C ALA A 92 -2.43 -14.80 3.05
N GLY A 93 -3.67 -14.46 2.66
CA GLY A 93 -4.75 -14.09 3.57
C GLY A 93 -4.57 -12.70 4.20
N LYS A 94 -3.81 -11.82 3.54
CA LYS A 94 -3.46 -10.48 4.00
C LYS A 94 -4.25 -9.42 3.23
N PRO A 95 -4.75 -8.37 3.90
CA PRO A 95 -5.49 -7.31 3.24
C PRO A 95 -4.65 -6.53 2.22
N VAL A 96 -5.30 -6.09 1.15
CA VAL A 96 -4.79 -5.08 0.21
C VAL A 96 -5.68 -3.85 0.33
N LEU A 97 -5.11 -2.74 0.79
CA LEU A 97 -5.80 -1.46 0.91
C LEU A 97 -5.41 -0.60 -0.30
N ASN A 98 -6.33 -0.38 -1.23
CA ASN A 98 -6.05 0.34 -2.47
C ASN A 98 -6.65 1.76 -2.44
N ALA A 99 -5.92 2.74 -2.96
CA ALA A 99 -6.39 4.11 -3.14
C ALA A 99 -6.32 4.51 -4.62
N GLU A 100 -7.39 5.08 -5.15
CA GLU A 100 -7.49 5.58 -6.53
C GLU A 100 -7.81 7.08 -6.52
N TYR A 101 -7.26 7.82 -7.49
CA TYR A 101 -7.31 9.29 -7.48
C TYR A 101 -7.83 9.93 -8.77
N LEU A 102 -8.00 9.16 -9.86
CA LEU A 102 -8.41 9.75 -11.13
C LEU A 102 -9.78 10.40 -11.06
N GLN A 103 -9.86 11.60 -11.64
CA GLN A 103 -11.10 12.38 -11.74
C GLN A 103 -12.23 11.57 -12.41
N GLN A 104 -11.90 10.65 -13.33
CA GLN A 104 -12.88 9.80 -13.99
C GLN A 104 -13.68 8.93 -13.01
N TYR A 105 -13.04 8.39 -11.96
CA TYR A 105 -13.71 7.57 -10.95
C TYR A 105 -14.58 8.41 -9.99
N ILE A 106 -14.38 9.73 -9.98
CA ILE A 106 -15.16 10.68 -9.18
C ILE A 106 -16.42 11.09 -9.95
N ASP A 107 -16.23 11.53 -11.19
CA ASP A 107 -17.27 12.18 -12.00
C ASP A 107 -18.14 11.18 -12.75
N ASP A 108 -17.61 10.01 -13.13
CA ASP A 108 -18.34 8.99 -13.86
C ASP A 108 -18.70 7.80 -12.94
N THR A 109 -19.99 7.58 -12.77
CA THR A 109 -20.49 6.49 -11.92
C THR A 109 -20.26 5.12 -12.56
N GLN A 110 -20.28 5.00 -13.88
CA GLN A 110 -20.05 3.71 -14.56
C GLN A 110 -18.59 3.28 -14.43
N GLU A 111 -17.65 4.22 -14.63
CA GLU A 111 -16.22 3.94 -14.43
C GLU A 111 -15.91 3.59 -12.97
N ARG A 112 -16.55 4.30 -12.02
CA ARG A 112 -16.45 3.95 -10.60
C ARG A 112 -16.99 2.56 -10.29
N GLU A 113 -18.15 2.20 -10.82
CA GLU A 113 -18.74 0.87 -10.63
C GLU A 113 -17.84 -0.22 -11.20
N ALA A 114 -17.25 -0.02 -12.38
CA ALA A 114 -16.30 -0.95 -12.98
C ALA A 114 -15.04 -1.15 -12.13
N LEU A 115 -14.44 -0.06 -11.62
CA LEU A 115 -13.32 -0.09 -10.67
C LEU A 115 -13.70 -0.87 -9.39
N CYS A 116 -14.87 -0.58 -8.81
CA CYS A 116 -15.32 -1.24 -7.59
C CYS A 116 -15.56 -2.73 -7.82
N ASP A 117 -16.20 -3.12 -8.92
CA ASP A 117 -16.43 -4.53 -9.26
C ASP A 117 -15.10 -5.27 -9.46
N ALA A 118 -14.15 -4.68 -10.20
CA ALA A 118 -12.85 -5.28 -10.44
C ALA A 118 -12.07 -5.50 -9.13
N THR A 119 -11.96 -4.46 -8.31
CA THR A 119 -11.17 -4.54 -7.06
C THR A 119 -11.84 -5.37 -5.97
N ASN A 120 -13.18 -5.37 -5.89
CA ASN A 120 -13.90 -6.28 -4.99
C ASN A 120 -13.72 -7.76 -5.40
N ASN A 121 -13.72 -8.06 -6.71
CA ASN A 121 -13.42 -9.40 -7.21
C ASN A 121 -11.98 -9.83 -6.90
N ALA A 122 -11.03 -8.89 -6.87
CA ALA A 122 -9.65 -9.11 -6.42
C ALA A 122 -9.51 -9.16 -4.88
N GLN A 123 -10.60 -9.00 -4.13
CA GLN A 123 -10.64 -8.94 -2.66
C GLN A 123 -9.88 -7.76 -2.04
N PHE A 124 -9.80 -6.63 -2.75
CA PHE A 124 -9.16 -5.41 -2.25
C PHE A 124 -10.16 -4.53 -1.51
N SER A 125 -9.68 -3.76 -0.54
CA SER A 125 -10.45 -2.67 0.08
C SER A 125 -10.07 -1.35 -0.59
N THR A 126 -10.86 -0.94 -1.58
CA THR A 126 -10.57 0.24 -2.41
C THR A 126 -11.32 1.48 -1.94
N LEU A 127 -10.59 2.60 -1.86
CA LEU A 127 -11.14 3.94 -1.70
C LEU A 127 -10.79 4.82 -2.89
N ILE A 128 -11.69 5.73 -3.26
CA ILE A 128 -11.40 6.83 -4.19
C ILE A 128 -11.33 8.11 -3.35
N LEU A 129 -10.18 8.76 -3.40
CA LEU A 129 -9.80 9.84 -2.47
C LEU A 129 -9.27 11.07 -3.23
N PRO A 130 -9.24 12.26 -2.61
CA PRO A 130 -8.48 13.38 -3.12
C PRO A 130 -6.98 13.06 -3.03
N LEU A 131 -6.20 13.48 -4.02
CA LEU A 131 -4.74 13.26 -4.05
C LEU A 131 -4.04 13.87 -2.82
N ASP A 132 -4.56 14.99 -2.31
CA ASP A 132 -4.04 15.65 -1.11
C ASP A 132 -4.35 14.88 0.20
N LEU A 133 -5.16 13.81 0.13
CA LEU A 133 -5.60 12.99 1.26
C LEU A 133 -6.23 13.82 2.40
N ASP A 134 -6.93 14.89 2.02
CA ASP A 134 -7.48 15.90 2.94
C ASP A 134 -8.94 15.65 3.36
N ASP A 135 -9.50 14.51 2.94
CA ASP A 135 -10.89 14.09 3.20
C ASP A 135 -11.95 15.05 2.60
N SER A 136 -11.58 15.90 1.62
CA SER A 136 -12.53 16.74 0.87
C SER A 136 -13.60 15.93 0.15
N PHE A 137 -13.31 14.67 -0.19
CA PHE A 137 -14.28 13.63 -0.48
C PHE A 137 -13.75 12.24 -0.07
N ARG A 138 -14.65 11.27 0.00
CA ARG A 138 -14.33 9.86 0.24
C ARG A 138 -15.40 8.97 -0.37
N LEU A 139 -15.03 8.14 -1.35
CA LEU A 139 -15.91 7.12 -1.92
C LEU A 139 -15.35 5.74 -1.61
N SER A 140 -16.22 4.81 -1.21
CA SER A 140 -15.87 3.43 -0.82
C SER A 140 -16.49 2.43 -1.78
N CYS A 141 -15.73 1.38 -2.12
CA CYS A 141 -16.23 0.25 -2.89
C CYS A 141 -16.78 -0.91 -2.03
N PHE A 142 -16.71 -0.81 -0.70
CA PHE A 142 -17.15 -1.83 0.28
C PHE A 142 -18.09 -1.25 1.35
#